data_AF-A0A174T8Q2-F1
#
_entry.id   AF-A0A174T8Q2-F1
#
_cell.length_a   1.000
_cell.length_b   1.000
_cell.length_c   1.000
_cell.angle_alpha   90.00
_cell.angle_beta   90.00
_cell.angle_gamma   90.00
#
_symmetry.space_group_name_H-M   'P 1'
#
loop_
_entity.id
_entity.type
_entity.pdbx_description
1 polymer ?
#
loop_
_entity_poly.entity_id
_entity_poly.type
_entity_poly.pdbx_seq_one_letter_code
_entity_poly.pdbx_strand_id
1 'polypeptide(L)'
;MRKNRQTAKYHIKSYIIAGSLAGAISMALVLPVPVMAAQQSLASVTGQAQIQPMGDGSGKYMMKSDGFYCLDVNGAGSTQAEIHYFQDYEIDGTVFDGYYYHDTDGKFKACSPHMEHLKGVAVFGDKTDEEADTQNAQEAEKFDGYYFVNNLGRLSAAPQVRYIDNLAIDGITLNGYYYFDENGRLVTEPGIHSLEMDCYEMNFDGSYYFGGTNGALLQKSTVTDDGFIVDDTGKIVNMDDLGMDNLKPQLEKMLSGYQGTWSVYVKDLNEEKEILINDTSLYSASLIKAFVMAKTYEDMEQVKADEAKKLNTADTKTVDVKLNDLLWNMITVSDNESCNELVKLQTDSLDFKKGAEDINKYLEKEGYTETSVQHTLHPAASAQESLGGRNMTSVKDCGTLLEKIYKGECVSKEASEEMLNLLSNQENTWKIPQGLPDGIKSANKTGETDQDQHDIAIVYGEKTTYILCVMSENCPESTAVTNIQNISKIVYNYLNL
;
A
#
# COMPACT_ATOMS: atom_id res chain seq x y z
N MET A 1 29.83 3.86 -25.92
CA MET A 1 30.64 2.65 -26.25
C MET A 1 29.83 1.41 -25.89
N ARG A 2 29.95 0.29 -26.62
CA ARG A 2 29.21 -0.96 -26.30
C ARG A 2 29.97 -1.82 -25.26
N LYS A 3 29.24 -2.31 -24.24
CA LYS A 3 29.52 -3.55 -23.48
C LYS A 3 28.13 -4.13 -23.12
N ASN A 4 27.65 -5.16 -23.82
CA ASN A 4 27.98 -6.60 -23.66
C ASN A 4 27.43 -7.22 -22.38
N ARG A 5 26.22 -7.80 -22.47
CA ARG A 5 25.77 -8.90 -21.59
C ARG A 5 26.63 -10.14 -21.87
N GLN A 6 26.89 -10.96 -20.87
CA GLN A 6 27.24 -12.38 -21.02
C GLN A 6 26.38 -13.20 -20.05
N THR A 7 25.57 -14.10 -20.60
CA THR A 7 24.79 -15.08 -19.83
C THR A 7 25.52 -16.43 -19.81
N ALA A 8 25.58 -17.05 -18.63
CA ALA A 8 26.15 -18.38 -18.47
C ALA A 8 25.13 -19.46 -18.90
N LYS A 9 25.59 -20.47 -19.65
CA LYS A 9 24.75 -21.62 -20.04
C LYS A 9 24.89 -22.74 -19.01
N TYR A 10 23.76 -23.27 -18.55
CA TYR A 10 23.69 -24.57 -17.88
C TYR A 10 23.18 -25.65 -18.85
N HIS A 11 23.80 -26.83 -18.80
CA HIS A 11 23.38 -27.99 -19.60
C HIS A 11 22.58 -28.98 -18.74
N ILE A 12 21.36 -29.28 -19.16
CA ILE A 12 20.56 -30.39 -18.61
C ILE A 12 20.96 -31.69 -19.32
N LYS A 13 21.07 -32.80 -18.58
CA LYS A 13 21.25 -34.16 -19.13
C LYS A 13 19.95 -34.95 -19.00
N SER A 14 19.42 -35.41 -20.13
CA SER A 14 18.28 -36.33 -20.18
C SER A 14 18.66 -37.73 -19.68
N TYR A 15 17.70 -38.44 -19.10
CA TYR A 15 17.73 -39.90 -18.97
C TYR A 15 16.43 -40.49 -19.53
N ILE A 16 16.55 -41.63 -20.22
CA ILE A 16 15.45 -42.38 -20.82
C ILE A 16 15.44 -43.78 -20.18
N ILE A 17 14.27 -44.24 -19.73
CA ILE A 17 13.99 -45.65 -19.43
C ILE A 17 12.62 -45.99 -20.05
N ALA A 18 12.47 -47.20 -20.59
CA ALA A 18 11.25 -47.64 -21.30
C ALA A 18 10.87 -49.09 -20.96
N GLY A 19 9.57 -49.40 -21.10
CA GLY A 19 8.98 -50.74 -21.03
C GLY A 19 7.45 -50.62 -20.87
N SER A 20 6.56 -51.18 -21.71
CA SER A 20 6.35 -52.57 -22.18
C SER A 20 5.55 -53.44 -21.19
N LEU A 21 4.52 -54.23 -21.55
CA LEU A 21 3.67 -54.34 -22.75
C LEU A 21 2.48 -55.31 -22.42
N ALA A 22 1.48 -55.42 -23.33
CA ALA A 22 0.36 -56.39 -23.31
C ALA A 22 -0.76 -56.16 -22.25
N GLY A 23 -2.00 -56.64 -22.44
CA GLY A 23 -2.55 -57.46 -23.54
C GLY A 23 -4.09 -57.34 -23.67
N ALA A 24 -4.70 -58.04 -24.65
CA ALA A 24 -6.10 -57.81 -25.07
C ALA A 24 -6.98 -59.07 -25.07
N ILE A 25 -8.32 -58.89 -25.00
CA ILE A 25 -9.36 -59.91 -25.24
C ILE A 25 -10.56 -59.26 -25.97
N SER A 26 -11.20 -59.98 -26.90
CA SER A 26 -12.39 -59.53 -27.66
C SER A 26 -13.37 -60.67 -27.97
N MET A 27 -14.69 -60.42 -27.82
CA MET A 27 -15.86 -61.05 -28.51
C MET A 27 -17.01 -60.00 -28.47
N ALA A 28 -17.79 -59.65 -29.52
CA ALA A 28 -18.60 -60.41 -30.50
C ALA A 28 -19.92 -60.98 -29.89
N LEU A 29 -21.15 -60.89 -30.46
CA LEU A 29 -21.80 -60.24 -31.64
C LEU A 29 -23.34 -60.08 -31.30
N VAL A 30 -24.37 -59.68 -32.09
CA VAL A 30 -24.66 -59.52 -33.54
C VAL A 30 -25.87 -58.53 -33.76
N LEU A 31 -25.93 -57.83 -34.93
CA LEU A 31 -27.02 -57.32 -35.84
C LEU A 31 -28.55 -57.28 -35.44
N PRO A 32 -29.50 -56.63 -36.21
CA PRO A 32 -29.44 -55.90 -37.52
C PRO A 32 -30.08 -54.45 -37.56
N VAL A 33 -29.60 -53.45 -38.34
CA VAL A 33 -29.90 -53.04 -39.78
C VAL A 33 -31.33 -52.46 -40.04
N PRO A 34 -31.59 -51.41 -40.88
CA PRO A 34 -30.75 -50.38 -41.58
C PRO A 34 -31.09 -48.93 -41.08
N VAL A 35 -30.70 -47.76 -41.65
CA VAL A 35 -30.86 -47.16 -43.01
C VAL A 35 -29.71 -46.17 -43.31
N MET A 36 -29.25 -46.13 -44.57
CA MET A 36 -28.37 -45.07 -45.08
C MET A 36 -29.17 -44.00 -45.84
N ALA A 37 -28.81 -42.73 -45.65
CA ALA A 37 -29.03 -41.66 -46.61
C ALA A 37 -27.78 -40.75 -46.62
N ALA A 38 -27.35 -40.27 -47.78
CA ALA A 38 -26.13 -39.50 -47.95
C ALA A 38 -26.39 -38.15 -48.62
N GLN A 39 -25.52 -37.18 -48.33
CA GLN A 39 -25.29 -35.92 -49.04
C GLN A 39 -26.49 -35.01 -49.35
N GLN A 40 -26.59 -33.91 -48.60
CA GLN A 40 -26.87 -32.53 -49.01
C GLN A 40 -26.60 -31.64 -47.77
N SER A 41 -26.24 -30.35 -47.83
CA SER A 41 -25.67 -29.50 -48.88
C SER A 41 -25.13 -28.24 -48.19
N LEU A 42 -24.30 -27.44 -48.86
CA LEU A 42 -24.08 -26.04 -48.46
C LEU A 42 -25.37 -25.21 -48.61
N ALA A 43 -25.40 -24.11 -47.84
CA ALA A 43 -26.23 -22.90 -47.96
C ALA A 43 -27.74 -22.97 -47.63
N SER A 44 -28.10 -22.41 -46.46
CA SER A 44 -29.33 -21.60 -46.31
C SER A 44 -29.25 -20.59 -45.14
N VAL A 45 -28.34 -19.61 -45.22
CA VAL A 45 -28.52 -18.31 -44.54
C VAL A 45 -28.30 -17.22 -45.59
N THR A 46 -29.33 -16.41 -45.84
CA THR A 46 -29.33 -15.37 -46.87
C THR A 46 -28.91 -14.02 -46.27
N GLY A 47 -27.72 -13.57 -46.62
CA GLY A 47 -27.19 -12.25 -46.26
C GLY A 47 -25.70 -12.22 -46.55
N GLN A 48 -25.27 -11.44 -47.53
CA GLN A 48 -23.84 -11.27 -47.84
C GLN A 48 -23.19 -10.31 -46.84
N ALA A 49 -22.95 -10.80 -45.62
CA ALA A 49 -21.85 -10.27 -44.82
C ALA A 49 -20.54 -10.51 -45.58
N GLN A 50 -19.67 -9.51 -45.67
CA GLN A 50 -18.28 -9.75 -46.05
C GLN A 50 -17.57 -10.41 -44.87
N ILE A 51 -17.57 -11.74 -44.86
CA ILE A 51 -16.79 -12.52 -43.90
C ILE A 51 -15.34 -12.53 -44.39
N GLN A 52 -14.46 -11.84 -43.67
CA GLN A 52 -13.02 -11.90 -43.91
C GLN A 52 -12.33 -12.43 -42.65
N PRO A 53 -11.59 -13.55 -42.74
CA PRO A 53 -10.54 -13.86 -41.78
C PRO A 53 -9.49 -12.74 -41.84
N MET A 54 -8.98 -12.32 -40.69
CA MET A 54 -8.00 -11.23 -40.66
C MET A 54 -6.64 -11.66 -41.20
N GLY A 55 -5.89 -10.67 -41.73
CA GLY A 55 -4.63 -10.88 -42.43
C GLY A 55 -3.41 -11.13 -41.52
N ASP A 56 -3.63 -11.32 -40.23
CA ASP A 56 -2.58 -11.59 -39.22
C ASP A 56 -1.92 -12.98 -39.38
N GLY A 57 -2.64 -13.92 -40.01
CA GLY A 57 -2.23 -15.31 -40.09
C GLY A 57 -2.49 -16.13 -38.82
N SER A 58 -3.11 -15.55 -37.79
CA SER A 58 -3.50 -16.26 -36.56
C SER A 58 -4.78 -17.06 -36.76
N GLY A 59 -5.74 -16.49 -37.48
CA GLY A 59 -7.10 -17.01 -37.56
C GLY A 59 -7.92 -16.89 -36.26
N LYS A 60 -7.41 -16.26 -35.19
CA LYS A 60 -8.14 -16.04 -33.92
C LYS A 60 -9.23 -14.97 -34.05
N TYR A 61 -9.32 -14.25 -35.17
CA TYR A 61 -10.18 -13.07 -35.31
C TYR A 61 -10.94 -13.02 -36.64
N MET A 62 -12.20 -12.57 -36.60
CA MET A 62 -13.10 -12.49 -37.76
C MET A 62 -14.04 -11.28 -37.69
N MET A 63 -14.21 -10.60 -38.83
CA MET A 63 -15.31 -9.65 -39.03
C MET A 63 -16.53 -10.28 -39.67
N LYS A 64 -17.70 -9.84 -39.23
CA LYS A 64 -19.02 -10.09 -39.83
C LYS A 64 -19.78 -8.77 -39.91
N SER A 65 -20.86 -8.72 -40.69
CA SER A 65 -21.68 -7.50 -40.85
C SER A 65 -22.39 -7.02 -39.58
N ASP A 66 -22.41 -7.83 -38.53
CA ASP A 66 -23.06 -7.55 -37.25
C ASP A 66 -22.07 -7.40 -36.07
N GLY A 67 -20.75 -7.51 -36.31
CA GLY A 67 -19.73 -7.24 -35.29
C GLY A 67 -18.38 -7.94 -35.50
N PHE A 68 -17.48 -7.67 -34.56
CA PHE A 68 -16.14 -8.23 -34.47
C PHE A 68 -16.12 -9.44 -33.52
N TYR A 69 -15.39 -10.51 -33.88
CA TYR A 69 -15.40 -11.78 -33.15
C TYR A 69 -14.00 -12.31 -32.88
N CYS A 70 -13.80 -12.86 -31.68
CA CYS A 70 -12.73 -13.81 -31.40
C CYS A 70 -13.19 -15.25 -31.68
N LEU A 71 -12.28 -16.08 -32.16
CA LEU A 71 -12.52 -17.47 -32.53
C LEU A 71 -11.72 -18.45 -31.68
N ASP A 72 -12.31 -19.63 -31.47
CA ASP A 72 -11.65 -20.78 -30.88
C ASP A 72 -10.76 -21.54 -31.89
N VAL A 73 -10.06 -22.57 -31.39
CA VAL A 73 -9.19 -23.43 -32.23
C VAL A 73 -9.93 -24.23 -33.31
N ASN A 74 -11.27 -24.22 -33.33
CA ASN A 74 -12.11 -24.86 -34.33
C ASN A 74 -12.70 -23.86 -35.35
N GLY A 75 -12.47 -22.55 -35.16
CA GLY A 75 -13.08 -21.47 -35.96
C GLY A 75 -14.55 -21.16 -35.59
N ALA A 76 -15.03 -21.66 -34.46
CA ALA A 76 -16.27 -21.18 -33.83
C ALA A 76 -15.97 -19.89 -33.06
N GLY A 77 -17.00 -19.16 -32.60
CA GLY A 77 -16.77 -18.05 -31.67
C GLY A 77 -16.22 -18.57 -30.34
N SER A 78 -15.31 -17.83 -29.70
CA SER A 78 -14.85 -18.19 -28.35
C SER A 78 -16.02 -18.22 -27.37
N THR A 79 -16.02 -19.19 -26.45
CA THR A 79 -17.09 -19.39 -25.46
C THR A 79 -16.69 -18.99 -24.03
N GLN A 80 -15.55 -18.30 -23.90
CA GLN A 80 -15.06 -17.74 -22.64
C GLN A 80 -15.07 -16.22 -22.72
N ALA A 81 -15.14 -15.57 -21.56
CA ALA A 81 -14.87 -14.15 -21.46
C ALA A 81 -13.34 -13.95 -21.54
N GLU A 82 -12.87 -13.12 -22.46
CA GLU A 82 -11.44 -12.87 -22.71
C GLU A 82 -11.19 -11.36 -22.91
N ILE A 83 -10.00 -10.91 -22.49
CA ILE A 83 -9.47 -9.55 -22.70
C ILE A 83 -8.31 -9.65 -23.68
N HIS A 84 -8.31 -8.81 -24.69
CA HIS A 84 -7.35 -8.81 -25.78
C HIS A 84 -6.71 -7.43 -25.91
N TYR A 85 -5.38 -7.38 -25.87
CA TYR A 85 -4.62 -6.19 -26.25
C TYR A 85 -4.35 -6.19 -27.75
N PHE A 86 -4.69 -5.09 -28.41
CA PHE A 86 -4.34 -4.82 -29.81
C PHE A 86 -3.39 -3.61 -29.86
N GLN A 87 -2.46 -3.59 -30.81
CA GLN A 87 -1.58 -2.44 -31.06
C GLN A 87 -1.70 -2.01 -32.53
N ASP A 88 -2.10 -0.74 -32.76
CA ASP A 88 -2.25 -0.13 -34.09
C ASP A 88 -3.02 -1.00 -35.13
N TYR A 89 -3.95 -1.85 -34.67
CA TYR A 89 -4.50 -2.94 -35.47
C TYR A 89 -5.70 -2.47 -36.30
N GLU A 90 -5.56 -2.30 -37.63
CA GLU A 90 -6.65 -1.82 -38.49
C GLU A 90 -7.61 -2.94 -38.97
N ILE A 91 -8.91 -2.70 -38.83
CA ILE A 91 -10.02 -3.54 -39.30
C ILE A 91 -11.08 -2.66 -39.97
N ASP A 92 -11.27 -2.80 -41.29
CA ASP A 92 -12.30 -2.08 -42.08
C ASP A 92 -12.30 -0.54 -41.83
N GLY A 93 -11.12 0.06 -41.77
CA GLY A 93 -10.92 1.49 -41.47
C GLY A 93 -11.04 1.89 -39.99
N THR A 94 -11.28 0.93 -39.09
CA THR A 94 -11.29 1.14 -37.63
C THR A 94 -9.99 0.63 -37.03
N VAL A 95 -9.25 1.49 -36.31
CA VAL A 95 -8.02 1.08 -35.61
C VAL A 95 -8.37 0.59 -34.20
N PHE A 96 -7.87 -0.60 -33.85
CA PHE A 96 -7.96 -1.24 -32.56
C PHE A 96 -6.62 -1.09 -31.84
N ASP A 97 -6.64 -0.42 -30.69
CA ASP A 97 -5.47 -0.09 -29.90
C ASP A 97 -5.83 -0.13 -28.41
N GLY A 98 -5.01 -0.74 -27.56
CA GLY A 98 -5.34 -0.99 -26.16
C GLY A 98 -6.19 -2.24 -25.93
N TYR A 99 -6.85 -2.32 -24.76
CA TYR A 99 -7.56 -3.51 -24.30
C TYR A 99 -9.04 -3.55 -24.73
N TYR A 100 -9.48 -4.71 -25.21
CA TYR A 100 -10.85 -4.99 -25.65
C TYR A 100 -11.37 -6.28 -25.02
N TYR A 101 -12.62 -6.26 -24.59
CA TYR A 101 -13.32 -7.35 -23.92
C TYR A 101 -14.42 -7.95 -24.80
N HIS A 102 -14.60 -9.27 -24.73
CA HIS A 102 -15.84 -9.94 -25.12
C HIS A 102 -16.31 -10.90 -24.02
N ASP A 103 -17.61 -11.20 -24.05
CA ASP A 103 -18.23 -12.21 -23.20
C ASP A 103 -18.25 -13.59 -23.89
N THR A 104 -19.04 -14.52 -23.34
CA THR A 104 -19.13 -15.92 -23.77
C THR A 104 -19.78 -16.13 -25.15
N ASP A 105 -20.26 -15.08 -25.82
CA ASP A 105 -20.70 -15.15 -27.24
C ASP A 105 -19.52 -14.92 -28.22
N GLY A 106 -18.31 -14.69 -27.71
CA GLY A 106 -17.08 -14.50 -28.50
C GLY A 106 -17.08 -13.21 -29.31
N LYS A 107 -17.93 -12.25 -28.94
CA LYS A 107 -18.25 -11.07 -29.73
C LYS A 107 -17.89 -9.78 -29.00
N PHE A 108 -16.98 -9.01 -29.58
CA PHE A 108 -16.70 -7.66 -29.11
C PHE A 108 -17.94 -6.78 -29.38
N LYS A 109 -18.57 -6.28 -28.30
CA LYS A 109 -19.93 -5.70 -28.33
C LYS A 109 -19.99 -4.37 -29.08
N ALA A 110 -20.42 -4.43 -30.34
CA ALA A 110 -20.44 -3.30 -31.29
C ALA A 110 -21.62 -2.30 -31.16
N CYS A 111 -22.49 -2.41 -30.13
CA CYS A 111 -23.83 -1.76 -30.19
C CYS A 111 -24.27 -0.96 -28.95
N SER A 112 -23.80 -1.27 -27.74
CA SER A 112 -24.23 -0.57 -26.51
C SER A 112 -23.10 -0.53 -25.47
N PRO A 113 -22.69 0.65 -24.97
CA PRO A 113 -21.83 0.74 -23.80
C PRO A 113 -22.54 0.22 -22.55
N HIS A 114 -21.78 -0.39 -21.64
CA HIS A 114 -22.30 -0.99 -20.40
C HIS A 114 -21.22 -1.06 -19.32
N MET A 115 -21.65 -1.25 -18.08
CA MET A 115 -20.76 -1.66 -16.99
C MET A 115 -20.67 -3.19 -16.97
N GLU A 116 -19.47 -3.73 -16.82
CA GLU A 116 -19.20 -5.17 -16.69
C GLU A 116 -18.32 -5.40 -15.45
N HIS A 117 -18.54 -6.49 -14.71
CA HIS A 117 -17.67 -6.92 -13.61
C HIS A 117 -16.70 -7.97 -14.15
N LEU A 118 -15.44 -7.58 -14.31
CA LEU A 118 -14.37 -8.47 -14.75
C LEU A 118 -13.74 -9.12 -13.51
N LYS A 119 -13.62 -10.44 -13.52
CA LYS A 119 -13.04 -11.22 -12.43
C LYS A 119 -12.36 -12.49 -12.93
N GLY A 120 -11.05 -12.62 -12.74
CA GLY A 120 -10.25 -13.76 -13.22
C GLY A 120 -10.31 -13.96 -14.73
N VAL A 121 -10.54 -12.88 -15.50
CA VAL A 121 -10.73 -12.93 -16.95
C VAL A 121 -9.37 -13.10 -17.63
N ALA A 122 -9.29 -14.02 -18.60
CA ALA A 122 -8.03 -14.31 -19.29
C ALA A 122 -7.59 -13.11 -20.15
N VAL A 123 -6.34 -12.68 -20.00
CA VAL A 123 -5.74 -11.56 -20.75
C VAL A 123 -4.77 -12.11 -21.80
N PHE A 124 -4.85 -11.61 -23.03
CA PHE A 124 -3.99 -11.98 -24.15
C PHE A 124 -3.29 -10.75 -24.74
N GLY A 125 -1.96 -10.76 -24.74
CA GLY A 125 -1.12 -9.76 -25.40
C GLY A 125 -0.79 -10.10 -26.85
N ASP A 126 -0.32 -9.10 -27.61
CA ASP A 126 0.03 -9.17 -29.03
C ASP A 126 1.38 -9.89 -29.33
N LYS A 127 1.77 -10.88 -28.52
CA LYS A 127 3.06 -11.58 -28.64
C LYS A 127 2.90 -13.05 -28.97
N THR A 128 3.55 -13.47 -30.05
CA THR A 128 3.50 -14.82 -30.62
C THR A 128 4.55 -15.79 -30.03
N ASP A 129 5.06 -15.53 -28.83
CA ASP A 129 6.14 -16.30 -28.20
C ASP A 129 5.61 -17.44 -27.30
N GLU A 130 6.25 -18.61 -27.38
CA GLU A 130 5.84 -19.88 -26.71
C GLU A 130 6.01 -19.89 -25.17
N GLU A 131 6.12 -18.73 -24.51
CA GLU A 131 6.22 -18.58 -23.04
C GLU A 131 4.97 -17.93 -22.39
N ALA A 132 3.93 -17.64 -23.17
CA ALA A 132 2.78 -16.79 -22.78
C ALA A 132 1.98 -17.28 -21.56
N ASP A 133 1.70 -18.58 -21.44
CA ASP A 133 0.76 -19.15 -20.46
C ASP A 133 1.06 -18.76 -18.99
N THR A 134 2.33 -18.51 -18.65
CA THR A 134 2.72 -18.15 -17.28
C THR A 134 2.64 -16.65 -17.00
N GLN A 135 2.66 -15.80 -18.04
CA GLN A 135 2.54 -14.35 -17.91
C GLN A 135 1.08 -13.90 -17.93
N ASN A 136 0.26 -14.45 -18.84
CA ASN A 136 -1.16 -14.15 -18.97
C ASN A 136 -1.94 -14.31 -17.64
N ALA A 137 -1.57 -15.32 -16.83
CA ALA A 137 -2.16 -15.55 -15.51
C ALA A 137 -1.84 -14.45 -14.48
N GLN A 138 -0.65 -13.84 -14.55
CA GLN A 138 -0.28 -12.69 -13.70
C GLN A 138 -0.81 -11.35 -14.22
N GLU A 139 -1.37 -11.31 -15.44
CA GLU A 139 -2.04 -10.12 -15.97
C GLU A 139 -3.55 -10.16 -15.67
N ALA A 140 -4.17 -11.34 -15.63
CA ALA A 140 -5.59 -11.52 -15.29
C ALA A 140 -5.99 -10.87 -13.96
N GLU A 141 -5.22 -11.06 -12.88
CA GLU A 141 -5.50 -10.46 -11.56
C GLU A 141 -5.45 -8.92 -11.55
N LYS A 142 -4.81 -8.29 -12.55
CA LYS A 142 -4.78 -6.82 -12.70
C LYS A 142 -6.09 -6.25 -13.25
N PHE A 143 -6.94 -7.10 -13.83
CA PHE A 143 -8.23 -6.73 -14.43
C PHE A 143 -9.44 -7.12 -13.57
N ASP A 144 -9.24 -7.53 -12.30
CA ASP A 144 -10.34 -7.68 -11.35
C ASP A 144 -10.93 -6.29 -11.00
N GLY A 145 -12.23 -6.08 -11.31
CA GLY A 145 -12.92 -4.83 -11.02
C GLY A 145 -14.16 -4.57 -11.90
N TYR A 146 -14.77 -3.39 -11.74
CA TYR A 146 -15.88 -2.95 -12.59
C TYR A 146 -15.35 -2.05 -13.71
N TYR A 147 -15.72 -2.32 -14.96
CA TYR A 147 -15.22 -1.62 -16.14
C TYR A 147 -16.35 -1.01 -16.95
N PHE A 148 -16.10 0.17 -17.52
CA PHE A 148 -16.98 0.72 -18.55
C PHE A 148 -16.56 0.20 -19.93
N VAL A 149 -17.28 -0.81 -20.41
CA VAL A 149 -17.10 -1.37 -21.76
C VAL A 149 -17.77 -0.44 -22.77
N ASN A 150 -17.02 0.08 -23.74
CA ASN A 150 -17.59 0.95 -24.78
C ASN A 150 -18.36 0.17 -25.87
N ASN A 151 -18.95 0.89 -26.83
CA ASN A 151 -19.70 0.32 -27.95
C ASN A 151 -18.86 -0.41 -29.01
N LEU A 152 -17.61 -0.76 -28.74
CA LEU A 152 -16.74 -1.61 -29.54
C LEU A 152 -16.08 -2.73 -28.70
N GLY A 153 -16.45 -2.87 -27.42
CA GLY A 153 -15.78 -3.75 -26.47
C GLY A 153 -14.51 -3.17 -25.81
N ARG A 154 -14.05 -1.96 -26.19
CA ARG A 154 -12.83 -1.36 -25.62
C ARG A 154 -13.04 -0.98 -24.16
N LEU A 155 -12.08 -1.33 -23.30
CA LEU A 155 -12.04 -0.96 -21.89
C LEU A 155 -11.51 0.47 -21.68
N SER A 156 -11.95 1.42 -22.52
CA SER A 156 -11.36 2.76 -22.62
C SER A 156 -9.85 2.78 -22.95
N ALA A 157 -9.26 3.98 -22.93
CA ALA A 157 -7.83 4.26 -23.10
C ALA A 157 -7.47 5.69 -22.62
N ALA A 158 -8.26 6.23 -21.69
CA ALA A 158 -8.09 7.57 -21.12
C ALA A 158 -8.93 7.68 -19.83
N PRO A 159 -8.44 8.38 -18.79
CA PRO A 159 -9.24 8.70 -17.62
C PRO A 159 -10.50 9.49 -17.98
N GLN A 160 -11.61 9.25 -17.27
CA GLN A 160 -12.89 9.86 -17.60
C GLN A 160 -13.88 9.82 -16.42
N VAL A 161 -14.74 10.82 -16.35
CA VAL A 161 -15.93 10.80 -15.47
C VAL A 161 -17.15 10.27 -16.24
N ARG A 162 -18.01 9.50 -15.56
CA ARG A 162 -19.36 9.13 -16.04
C ARG A 162 -20.40 9.52 -14.99
N TYR A 163 -21.51 10.10 -15.41
CA TYR A 163 -22.74 10.08 -14.62
C TYR A 163 -23.42 8.72 -14.78
N ILE A 164 -23.85 8.12 -13.66
CA ILE A 164 -24.57 6.84 -13.60
C ILE A 164 -25.87 7.07 -12.81
N ASP A 165 -27.00 6.70 -13.40
CA ASP A 165 -28.33 6.82 -12.78
C ASP A 165 -28.78 5.47 -12.21
N ASN A 166 -28.80 5.35 -10.88
CA ASN A 166 -29.37 4.23 -10.11
C ASN A 166 -29.04 2.81 -10.62
N LEU A 167 -27.81 2.57 -11.09
CA LEU A 167 -27.38 1.24 -11.55
C LEU A 167 -27.08 0.34 -10.34
N ALA A 168 -27.84 -0.74 -10.18
CA ALA A 168 -27.55 -1.80 -9.23
C ALA A 168 -26.74 -2.92 -9.89
N ILE A 169 -25.56 -3.24 -9.35
CA ILE A 169 -24.68 -4.32 -9.78
C ILE A 169 -24.06 -4.99 -8.54
N ASP A 170 -24.06 -6.32 -8.46
CA ASP A 170 -23.46 -7.12 -7.38
C ASP A 170 -23.72 -6.67 -5.92
N GLY A 171 -24.85 -5.99 -5.68
CA GLY A 171 -25.25 -5.48 -4.37
C GLY A 171 -24.80 -4.06 -4.05
N ILE A 172 -23.96 -3.44 -4.89
CA ILE A 172 -23.71 -2.00 -4.87
C ILE A 172 -24.71 -1.25 -5.77
N THR A 173 -25.05 -0.02 -5.38
CA THR A 173 -25.79 0.91 -6.23
C THR A 173 -24.87 2.07 -6.60
N LEU A 174 -24.70 2.31 -7.90
CA LEU A 174 -23.99 3.43 -8.46
C LEU A 174 -25.00 4.51 -8.86
N ASN A 175 -24.92 5.69 -8.23
CA ASN A 175 -25.82 6.80 -8.48
C ASN A 175 -25.11 8.15 -8.25
N GLY A 176 -24.77 8.85 -9.33
CA GLY A 176 -23.97 10.08 -9.31
C GLY A 176 -22.82 10.06 -10.33
N TYR A 177 -21.84 10.93 -10.14
CA TYR A 177 -20.61 10.98 -10.95
C TYR A 177 -19.53 10.05 -10.39
N TYR A 178 -18.90 9.26 -11.26
CA TYR A 178 -17.84 8.30 -10.92
C TYR A 178 -16.63 8.48 -11.84
N TYR A 179 -15.44 8.35 -11.27
CA TYR A 179 -14.17 8.41 -12.01
C TYR A 179 -13.74 7.01 -12.45
N PHE A 180 -13.22 6.94 -13.68
CA PHE A 180 -12.64 5.75 -14.28
C PHE A 180 -11.19 6.04 -14.65
N ASP A 181 -10.30 5.08 -14.35
CA ASP A 181 -8.88 5.20 -14.65
C ASP A 181 -8.58 5.06 -16.16
N GLU A 182 -7.30 5.17 -16.53
CA GLU A 182 -6.83 5.07 -17.92
C GLU A 182 -7.19 3.75 -18.60
N ASN A 183 -7.39 2.68 -17.82
CA ASN A 183 -7.80 1.34 -18.26
C ASN A 183 -9.33 1.16 -18.17
N GLY A 184 -10.09 2.26 -18.00
CA GLY A 184 -11.55 2.23 -17.99
C GLY A 184 -12.17 1.47 -16.82
N ARG A 185 -11.40 1.23 -15.76
CA ARG A 185 -11.86 0.62 -14.50
C ARG A 185 -12.42 1.72 -13.59
N LEU A 186 -13.56 1.43 -12.96
CA LEU A 186 -14.16 2.26 -11.91
C LEU A 186 -13.22 2.32 -10.70
N VAL A 187 -12.79 3.52 -10.32
CA VAL A 187 -12.06 3.73 -9.05
C VAL A 187 -13.08 3.90 -7.94
N THR A 188 -12.87 3.21 -6.82
CA THR A 188 -13.76 3.28 -5.63
C THR A 188 -13.04 3.75 -4.37
N GLU A 189 -11.72 3.74 -4.42
CA GLU A 189 -10.75 4.23 -3.46
C GLU A 189 -10.82 5.76 -3.35
N PRO A 190 -10.94 6.35 -2.15
CA PRO A 190 -10.97 7.80 -1.98
C PRO A 190 -9.73 8.50 -2.53
N GLY A 191 -9.91 9.46 -3.44
CA GLY A 191 -8.80 10.14 -4.12
C GLY A 191 -9.13 11.48 -4.78
N ILE A 192 -8.08 12.19 -5.18
CA ILE A 192 -8.14 13.42 -5.98
C ILE A 192 -7.88 13.08 -7.43
N HIS A 193 -8.71 13.61 -8.34
CA HIS A 193 -8.45 13.57 -9.77
C HIS A 193 -8.55 14.97 -10.39
N SER A 194 -7.50 15.37 -11.11
CA SER A 194 -7.47 16.60 -11.91
C SER A 194 -8.14 16.34 -13.26
N LEU A 195 -9.10 17.19 -13.63
CA LEU A 195 -10.00 16.97 -14.76
C LEU A 195 -10.18 18.24 -15.58
N GLU A 196 -10.24 18.07 -16.91
CA GLU A 196 -10.60 19.12 -17.89
C GLU A 196 -11.55 18.48 -18.92
N MET A 197 -12.84 18.36 -18.59
CA MET A 197 -13.83 17.67 -19.43
C MET A 197 -15.30 18.03 -19.12
N ASP A 198 -16.18 17.91 -20.12
CA ASP A 198 -17.63 17.94 -19.90
C ASP A 198 -18.18 16.53 -19.62
N CYS A 199 -19.06 16.38 -18.64
CA CYS A 199 -19.83 15.15 -18.40
C CYS A 199 -21.23 15.45 -17.87
N TYR A 200 -22.26 15.00 -18.60
CA TYR A 200 -23.67 15.21 -18.30
C TYR A 200 -24.04 16.70 -18.07
N GLU A 201 -24.31 17.12 -16.83
CA GLU A 201 -24.63 18.51 -16.47
C GLU A 201 -23.44 19.27 -15.86
N MET A 202 -22.30 18.60 -15.68
CA MET A 202 -21.08 19.15 -15.07
C MET A 202 -20.01 19.48 -16.13
N ASN A 203 -19.43 20.67 -16.02
CA ASN A 203 -18.14 21.01 -16.61
C ASN A 203 -17.07 20.83 -15.52
N PHE A 204 -16.11 19.93 -15.75
CA PHE A 204 -15.00 19.66 -14.85
C PHE A 204 -13.77 20.45 -15.31
N ASP A 205 -13.28 21.32 -14.43
CA ASP A 205 -12.06 22.12 -14.59
C ASP A 205 -11.33 22.15 -13.24
N GLY A 206 -10.16 21.51 -13.14
CA GLY A 206 -9.34 21.45 -11.92
C GLY A 206 -9.51 20.15 -11.12
N SER A 207 -9.17 20.18 -9.83
CA SER A 207 -9.12 19.01 -8.95
C SER A 207 -10.46 18.69 -8.29
N TYR A 208 -10.90 17.43 -8.32
CA TYR A 208 -12.16 16.95 -7.74
C TYR A 208 -11.94 15.72 -6.84
N TYR A 209 -12.75 15.58 -5.79
CA TYR A 209 -12.62 14.48 -4.82
C TYR A 209 -13.66 13.38 -5.03
N PHE A 210 -13.19 12.20 -5.42
CA PHE A 210 -13.98 10.98 -5.59
C PHE A 210 -13.76 10.10 -4.36
N GLY A 211 -14.72 10.14 -3.44
CA GLY A 211 -14.63 9.47 -2.13
C GLY A 211 -15.95 9.50 -1.36
N GLY A 212 -17.06 9.76 -2.05
CA GLY A 212 -18.41 9.53 -1.55
C GLY A 212 -18.84 8.07 -1.71
N THR A 213 -20.14 7.81 -1.53
CA THR A 213 -20.71 6.46 -1.54
C THR A 213 -20.31 5.65 -2.79
N ASN A 214 -19.64 4.52 -2.56
CA ASN A 214 -19.15 3.60 -3.60
C ASN A 214 -18.17 4.24 -4.62
N GLY A 215 -17.41 5.27 -4.22
CA GLY A 215 -16.47 5.99 -5.11
C GLY A 215 -17.04 7.22 -5.81
N ALA A 216 -18.25 7.66 -5.43
CA ALA A 216 -18.90 8.81 -6.06
C ALA A 216 -18.12 10.12 -5.80
N LEU A 217 -18.25 11.07 -6.72
CA LEU A 217 -17.87 12.47 -6.51
C LEU A 217 -18.59 13.03 -5.27
N LEU A 218 -17.84 13.64 -4.34
CA LEU A 218 -18.41 14.16 -3.10
C LEU A 218 -19.05 15.55 -3.29
N GLN A 219 -20.21 15.59 -3.94
CA GLN A 219 -20.98 16.82 -4.23
C GLN A 219 -21.67 17.39 -2.97
N LYS A 220 -20.87 17.90 -2.03
CA LYS A 220 -21.32 18.46 -0.76
C LYS A 220 -20.19 19.28 -0.14
N SER A 221 -20.40 20.59 0.07
CA SER A 221 -19.35 21.39 0.71
C SER A 221 -19.06 20.91 2.14
N THR A 222 -17.81 20.49 2.35
CA THR A 222 -17.31 19.88 3.58
C THR A 222 -15.78 19.90 3.59
N VAL A 223 -15.18 19.42 4.68
CA VAL A 223 -13.84 18.84 4.63
C VAL A 223 -14.00 17.32 4.46
N THR A 224 -13.21 16.70 3.60
CA THR A 224 -13.19 15.25 3.36
C THR A 224 -12.53 14.53 4.54
N ASP A 225 -12.70 13.21 4.63
CA ASP A 225 -11.97 12.38 5.60
C ASP A 225 -10.46 12.35 5.33
N ASP A 226 -10.05 12.74 4.12
CA ASP A 226 -8.66 12.95 3.67
C ASP A 226 -8.15 14.39 3.89
N GLY A 227 -8.94 15.25 4.53
CA GLY A 227 -8.57 16.61 4.94
C GLY A 227 -8.77 17.72 3.91
N PHE A 228 -9.20 17.40 2.68
CA PHE A 228 -9.38 18.38 1.61
C PHE A 228 -10.68 19.19 1.80
N ILE A 229 -10.64 20.48 1.52
CA ILE A 229 -11.86 21.31 1.50
C ILE A 229 -12.51 21.16 0.12
N VAL A 230 -13.78 20.78 0.08
CA VAL A 230 -14.57 20.70 -1.16
C VAL A 230 -15.76 21.67 -1.12
N ASP A 231 -16.17 22.11 -2.31
CA ASP A 231 -17.42 22.85 -2.51
C ASP A 231 -18.64 21.91 -2.71
N ASP A 232 -19.79 22.48 -3.03
CA ASP A 232 -21.02 21.72 -3.29
C ASP A 232 -21.03 21.00 -4.66
N THR A 233 -20.11 21.33 -5.56
CA THR A 233 -19.88 20.60 -6.82
C THR A 233 -18.99 19.37 -6.65
N GLY A 234 -18.23 19.31 -5.53
CA GLY A 234 -17.19 18.30 -5.27
C GLY A 234 -15.80 18.69 -5.78
N LYS A 235 -15.63 19.94 -6.25
CA LYS A 235 -14.34 20.53 -6.60
C LYS A 235 -13.57 20.84 -5.32
N ILE A 236 -12.28 20.58 -5.33
CA ILE A 236 -11.38 20.93 -4.24
C ILE A 236 -11.07 22.42 -4.33
N VAL A 237 -11.29 23.12 -3.23
CA VAL A 237 -10.97 24.54 -3.07
C VAL A 237 -9.73 24.69 -2.19
N ASN A 238 -9.00 25.78 -2.37
CA ASN A 238 -7.86 26.14 -1.51
C ASN A 238 -6.72 25.08 -1.51
N MET A 239 -6.51 24.37 -2.63
CA MET A 239 -5.40 23.42 -2.77
C MET A 239 -4.03 24.13 -2.71
N ASP A 240 -3.94 25.37 -3.20
CA ASP A 240 -2.75 26.23 -3.04
C ASP A 240 -2.49 26.67 -1.58
N ASP A 241 -3.48 26.53 -0.68
CA ASP A 241 -3.36 26.87 0.75
C ASP A 241 -2.96 25.65 1.61
N LEU A 242 -2.64 24.49 1.00
CA LEU A 242 -2.10 23.34 1.73
C LEU A 242 -0.73 23.67 2.32
N GLY A 243 -0.59 23.50 3.63
CA GLY A 243 0.63 23.75 4.39
C GLY A 243 0.40 23.81 5.90
N MET A 244 1.48 23.94 6.67
CA MET A 244 1.47 23.94 8.14
C MET A 244 0.46 24.91 8.76
N ASP A 245 0.31 26.10 8.18
CA ASP A 245 -0.55 27.17 8.71
C ASP A 245 -2.05 26.81 8.66
N ASN A 246 -2.47 25.97 7.70
CA ASN A 246 -3.86 25.48 7.56
C ASN A 246 -4.05 24.03 8.04
N LEU A 247 -2.98 23.26 8.25
CA LEU A 247 -3.01 21.92 8.81
C LEU A 247 -3.49 21.91 10.27
N LYS A 248 -3.00 22.85 11.10
CA LYS A 248 -3.35 22.87 12.54
C LYS A 248 -4.87 22.93 12.81
N PRO A 249 -5.66 23.82 12.18
CA PRO A 249 -7.12 23.83 12.34
C PRO A 249 -7.82 22.52 11.95
N GLN A 250 -7.33 21.78 10.95
CA GLN A 250 -7.90 20.47 10.61
C GLN A 250 -7.58 19.41 11.66
N LEU A 251 -6.34 19.36 12.15
CA LEU A 251 -5.96 18.45 13.24
C LEU A 251 -6.78 18.74 14.51
N GLU A 252 -6.90 19.99 14.94
CA GLU A 252 -7.73 20.37 16.09
C GLU A 252 -9.21 19.95 15.90
N LYS A 253 -9.73 20.10 14.68
CA LYS A 253 -11.09 19.65 14.31
C LYS A 253 -11.23 18.12 14.35
N MET A 254 -10.28 17.35 13.79
CA MET A 254 -10.29 15.89 13.83
C MET A 254 -10.29 15.38 15.28
N LEU A 255 -9.33 15.84 16.08
CA LEU A 255 -9.18 15.42 17.48
C LEU A 255 -10.41 15.77 18.32
N SER A 256 -11.12 16.87 18.02
CA SER A 256 -12.38 17.23 18.70
C SER A 256 -13.53 16.23 18.48
N GLY A 257 -13.45 15.39 17.45
CA GLY A 257 -14.39 14.30 17.17
C GLY A 257 -13.94 12.92 17.66
N TYR A 258 -12.71 12.79 18.17
CA TYR A 258 -12.13 11.51 18.58
C TYR A 258 -12.40 11.21 20.06
N GLN A 259 -12.62 9.93 20.39
CA GLN A 259 -12.68 9.46 21.77
C GLN A 259 -11.26 9.40 22.37
N GLY A 260 -11.13 9.79 23.64
CA GLY A 260 -9.90 9.69 24.41
C GLY A 260 -9.15 11.02 24.54
N THR A 261 -7.96 10.98 25.12
CA THR A 261 -7.02 12.10 25.13
C THR A 261 -6.07 11.94 23.95
N TRP A 262 -5.81 13.02 23.22
CA TRP A 262 -4.97 13.01 22.01
C TRP A 262 -3.99 14.19 22.02
N SER A 263 -2.70 13.88 21.89
CA SER A 263 -1.60 14.84 21.72
C SER A 263 -0.94 14.63 20.36
N VAL A 264 -0.64 15.72 19.66
CA VAL A 264 0.00 15.68 18.32
C VAL A 264 1.10 16.73 18.22
N TYR A 265 2.24 16.32 17.69
CA TYR A 265 3.32 17.19 17.22
C TYR A 265 3.56 16.94 15.73
N VAL A 266 3.68 18.01 14.96
CA VAL A 266 4.16 17.98 13.57
C VAL A 266 5.30 18.99 13.44
N LYS A 267 6.39 18.63 12.77
CA LYS A 267 7.44 19.58 12.40
C LYS A 267 7.87 19.42 10.96
N ASP A 268 7.82 20.50 10.20
CA ASP A 268 8.42 20.61 8.88
C ASP A 268 9.94 20.79 9.05
N LEU A 269 10.74 19.87 8.49
CA LEU A 269 12.21 19.89 8.61
C LEU A 269 12.89 20.74 7.51
N ASN A 270 12.13 21.30 6.58
CA ASN A 270 12.60 22.27 5.58
C ASN A 270 12.34 23.72 6.04
N GLU A 271 11.14 24.01 6.58
CA GLU A 271 10.74 25.35 7.04
C GLU A 271 11.00 25.60 8.53
N GLU A 272 11.37 24.58 9.30
CA GLU A 272 11.54 24.62 10.78
C GLU A 272 10.26 25.03 11.55
N LYS A 273 9.10 25.09 10.89
CA LYS A 273 7.79 25.32 11.51
C LYS A 273 7.34 24.09 12.31
N GLU A 274 6.64 24.30 13.41
CA GLU A 274 6.02 23.22 14.19
C GLU A 274 4.57 23.51 14.58
N ILE A 275 3.79 22.43 14.65
CA ILE A 275 2.43 22.37 15.19
C ILE A 275 2.50 21.56 16.47
N LEU A 276 2.02 22.15 17.56
CA LEU A 276 1.87 21.47 18.84
C LEU A 276 0.41 21.57 19.29
N ILE A 277 -0.20 20.43 19.62
CA ILE A 277 -1.60 20.29 20.04
C ILE A 277 -1.66 19.37 21.26
N ASN A 278 -2.27 19.85 22.35
CA ASN A 278 -2.48 19.13 23.61
C ASN A 278 -1.22 18.46 24.19
N ASP A 279 -0.05 19.08 24.06
CA ASP A 279 1.20 18.53 24.59
C ASP A 279 1.14 18.42 26.12
N THR A 280 1.25 17.19 26.60
CA THR A 280 1.15 16.80 28.01
C THR A 280 2.00 15.55 28.22
N SER A 281 2.55 15.38 29.42
CA SER A 281 3.18 14.11 29.81
C SER A 281 2.11 13.01 29.92
N LEU A 282 2.17 12.04 29.01
CA LEU A 282 1.32 10.84 28.97
C LEU A 282 2.18 9.59 29.24
N TYR A 283 1.54 8.44 29.43
CA TYR A 283 2.28 7.17 29.50
C TYR A 283 3.12 6.99 28.23
N SER A 284 4.37 6.52 28.34
CA SER A 284 5.24 6.38 27.16
C SER A 284 5.15 5.03 26.47
N ALA A 285 4.61 3.99 27.13
CA ALA A 285 4.58 2.62 26.64
C ALA A 285 5.94 2.21 26.02
N SER A 286 5.97 1.77 24.75
CA SER A 286 7.21 1.44 24.03
C SER A 286 7.97 2.64 23.42
N LEU A 287 7.46 3.88 23.48
CA LEU A 287 8.19 5.07 22.99
C LEU A 287 9.46 5.35 23.81
N ILE A 288 9.45 5.00 25.10
CA ILE A 288 10.59 5.19 26.01
C ILE A 288 11.88 4.53 25.49
N LYS A 289 11.74 3.47 24.69
CA LYS A 289 12.84 2.74 24.04
C LYS A 289 13.71 3.63 23.15
N ALA A 290 13.14 4.66 22.51
CA ALA A 290 13.90 5.62 21.71
C ALA A 290 14.88 6.46 22.56
N PHE A 291 14.47 6.85 23.78
CA PHE A 291 15.34 7.58 24.71
C PHE A 291 16.38 6.67 25.37
N VAL A 292 16.01 5.41 25.68
CA VAL A 292 16.95 4.38 26.15
C VAL A 292 18.02 4.10 25.09
N MET A 293 17.65 4.05 23.80
CA MET A 293 18.59 3.98 22.68
C MET A 293 19.55 5.18 22.67
N ALA A 294 19.04 6.41 22.71
CA ALA A 294 19.88 7.62 22.66
C ALA A 294 20.92 7.67 23.79
N LYS A 295 20.51 7.34 25.02
CA LYS A 295 21.42 7.22 26.17
C LYS A 295 22.38 6.02 26.06
N THR A 296 21.94 4.90 25.46
CA THR A 296 22.83 3.76 25.14
C THR A 296 23.93 4.15 24.14
N TYR A 297 23.67 5.05 23.19
CA TYR A 297 24.70 5.59 22.30
C TYR A 297 25.61 6.62 22.99
N GLU A 298 25.09 7.47 23.87
CA GLU A 298 25.90 8.39 24.72
C GLU A 298 26.92 7.60 25.56
N ASP A 299 26.48 6.50 26.18
CA ASP A 299 27.29 5.67 27.09
C ASP A 299 27.97 4.47 26.39
N MET A 300 27.99 4.41 25.04
CA MET A 300 28.33 3.20 24.27
C MET A 300 29.63 2.50 24.70
N GLU A 301 30.70 3.25 25.01
CA GLU A 301 31.97 2.69 25.48
C GLU A 301 31.87 2.05 26.89
N GLN A 302 31.04 2.61 27.78
CA GLN A 302 30.75 2.04 29.10
C GLN A 302 29.86 0.79 28.96
N VAL A 303 28.79 0.88 28.16
CA VAL A 303 27.87 -0.23 27.87
C VAL A 303 28.64 -1.43 27.28
N LYS A 304 29.60 -1.20 26.37
CA LYS A 304 30.52 -2.22 25.87
C LYS A 304 31.42 -2.80 26.96
N ALA A 305 32.01 -1.97 27.81
CA ALA A 305 32.86 -2.44 28.90
C ALA A 305 32.10 -3.30 29.92
N ASP A 306 30.85 -2.96 30.23
CA ASP A 306 30.03 -3.67 31.20
C ASP A 306 29.37 -4.95 30.64
N GLU A 307 28.96 -4.95 29.37
CA GLU A 307 28.55 -6.20 28.70
C GLU A 307 29.74 -7.16 28.53
N ALA A 308 30.95 -6.66 28.24
CA ALA A 308 32.16 -7.49 28.20
C ALA A 308 32.47 -8.16 29.56
N LYS A 309 32.32 -7.43 30.68
CA LYS A 309 32.43 -7.99 32.05
C LYS A 309 31.37 -9.07 32.28
N LYS A 310 30.10 -8.79 31.94
CA LYS A 310 28.95 -9.66 32.15
C LYS A 310 29.04 -10.96 31.35
N LEU A 311 29.49 -10.90 30.10
CA LEU A 311 29.78 -12.05 29.25
C LEU A 311 31.11 -12.74 29.62
N ASN A 312 31.92 -12.15 30.51
CA ASN A 312 33.26 -12.60 30.89
C ASN A 312 34.15 -12.88 29.65
N THR A 313 34.16 -11.93 28.70
CA THR A 313 34.88 -12.02 27.43
C THR A 313 35.79 -10.81 27.19
N ALA A 314 36.80 -11.01 26.34
CA ALA A 314 37.65 -9.94 25.81
C ALA A 314 37.57 -9.85 24.27
N ASP A 315 36.71 -10.65 23.62
CA ASP A 315 36.40 -10.48 22.20
C ASP A 315 35.36 -9.38 22.02
N THR A 316 35.78 -8.23 21.51
CA THR A 316 34.88 -7.09 21.27
C THR A 316 33.79 -7.44 20.27
N LYS A 317 34.03 -8.34 19.30
CA LYS A 317 33.04 -8.69 18.28
C LYS A 317 31.82 -9.40 18.87
N THR A 318 32.03 -10.30 19.82
CA THR A 318 30.94 -10.95 20.57
C THR A 318 30.11 -9.92 21.33
N VAL A 319 30.74 -8.88 21.89
CA VAL A 319 30.06 -7.77 22.59
C VAL A 319 29.30 -6.87 21.60
N ASP A 320 29.95 -6.45 20.50
CA ASP A 320 29.36 -5.63 19.45
C ASP A 320 28.11 -6.31 18.86
N VAL A 321 28.17 -7.61 18.57
CA VAL A 321 27.01 -8.40 18.10
C VAL A 321 25.89 -8.41 19.14
N LYS A 322 26.18 -8.74 20.40
CA LYS A 322 25.16 -8.79 21.47
C LYS A 322 24.51 -7.43 21.73
N LEU A 323 25.24 -6.32 21.65
CA LEU A 323 24.66 -4.98 21.80
C LEU A 323 23.84 -4.57 20.57
N ASN A 324 24.28 -4.91 19.36
CA ASN A 324 23.50 -4.69 18.14
C ASN A 324 22.21 -5.51 18.16
N ASP A 325 22.25 -6.78 18.58
CA ASP A 325 21.06 -7.62 18.79
C ASP A 325 20.10 -6.97 19.79
N LEU A 326 20.61 -6.41 20.90
CA LEU A 326 19.78 -5.72 21.91
C LEU A 326 19.14 -4.44 21.36
N LEU A 327 19.89 -3.63 20.62
CA LEU A 327 19.39 -2.39 20.03
C LEU A 327 18.36 -2.66 18.93
N TRP A 328 18.63 -3.64 18.05
CA TRP A 328 17.68 -4.13 17.05
C TRP A 328 16.41 -4.67 17.71
N ASN A 329 16.55 -5.56 18.70
CA ASN A 329 15.39 -6.14 19.37
C ASN A 329 14.55 -5.06 20.07
N MET A 330 15.19 -4.14 20.80
CA MET A 330 14.49 -3.07 21.50
C MET A 330 13.79 -2.09 20.55
N ILE A 331 14.41 -1.69 19.44
CA ILE A 331 13.85 -0.66 18.55
C ILE A 331 13.00 -1.28 17.46
N THR A 332 13.59 -2.18 16.65
CA THR A 332 13.04 -2.67 15.39
C THR A 332 11.85 -3.61 15.57
N VAL A 333 11.87 -4.48 16.61
CA VAL A 333 10.75 -5.38 16.96
C VAL A 333 10.13 -5.08 18.33
N SER A 334 10.50 -3.95 18.95
CA SER A 334 9.89 -3.44 20.19
C SER A 334 9.99 -4.38 21.40
N ASP A 335 11.06 -5.19 21.54
CA ASP A 335 11.26 -6.07 22.69
C ASP A 335 11.40 -5.31 24.02
N ASN A 336 10.84 -5.88 25.09
CA ASN A 336 10.88 -5.36 26.45
C ASN A 336 12.10 -5.86 27.23
N GLU A 337 12.54 -7.11 27.03
CA GLU A 337 13.69 -7.62 27.78
C GLU A 337 14.98 -6.91 27.36
N SER A 338 15.16 -6.71 26.06
CA SER A 338 16.30 -5.96 25.52
C SER A 338 16.32 -4.52 26.03
N CYS A 339 15.16 -3.88 26.21
CA CYS A 339 15.07 -2.58 26.89
C CYS A 339 15.48 -2.66 28.37
N ASN A 340 14.98 -3.65 29.12
CA ASN A 340 15.34 -3.82 30.54
C ASN A 340 16.84 -4.14 30.71
N GLU A 341 17.44 -4.88 29.78
CA GLU A 341 18.85 -5.24 29.75
C GLU A 341 19.74 -4.04 29.41
N LEU A 342 19.35 -3.21 28.43
CA LEU A 342 20.04 -1.96 28.10
C LEU A 342 19.91 -0.88 29.19
N VAL A 343 18.80 -0.83 29.92
CA VAL A 343 18.68 0.03 31.12
C VAL A 343 19.66 -0.43 32.22
N LYS A 344 19.77 -1.74 32.47
CA LYS A 344 20.73 -2.28 33.47
C LYS A 344 22.17 -1.97 33.11
N LEU A 345 22.52 -2.02 31.83
CA LEU A 345 23.87 -1.74 31.30
C LEU A 345 24.31 -0.27 31.40
N GLN A 346 23.45 0.65 31.84
CA GLN A 346 23.85 2.04 32.13
C GLN A 346 24.70 2.17 33.41
N THR A 347 24.89 1.07 34.18
CA THR A 347 25.84 1.05 35.31
C THR A 347 26.59 -0.28 35.42
N ASP A 348 27.82 -0.24 35.92
CA ASP A 348 28.68 -1.40 36.18
C ASP A 348 28.06 -2.44 37.14
N SER A 349 27.08 -2.01 37.94
CA SER A 349 26.35 -2.85 38.89
C SER A 349 25.16 -3.61 38.30
N LEU A 350 24.83 -3.39 37.01
CA LEU A 350 23.78 -4.08 36.26
C LEU A 350 22.38 -4.01 36.93
N ASP A 351 22.13 -2.91 37.65
CA ASP A 351 20.93 -2.63 38.45
C ASP A 351 19.96 -1.75 37.65
N PHE A 352 18.70 -2.19 37.52
CA PHE A 352 17.71 -1.46 36.70
C PHE A 352 17.42 -0.07 37.27
N LYS A 353 17.37 0.07 38.60
CA LYS A 353 16.94 1.30 39.26
C LYS A 353 17.99 2.37 39.11
N LYS A 354 19.26 2.04 39.33
CA LYS A 354 20.38 2.98 39.09
C LYS A 354 20.50 3.34 37.62
N GLY A 355 20.25 2.39 36.71
CA GLY A 355 20.23 2.66 35.28
C GLY A 355 19.11 3.63 34.88
N ALA A 356 17.90 3.44 35.40
CA ALA A 356 16.78 4.36 35.23
C ALA A 356 17.08 5.75 35.85
N GLU A 357 17.69 5.79 37.04
CA GLU A 357 18.17 7.05 37.64
C GLU A 357 19.18 7.79 36.74
N ASP A 358 20.09 7.07 36.06
CA ASP A 358 21.06 7.71 35.17
C ASP A 358 20.47 8.16 33.82
N ILE A 359 19.53 7.39 33.27
CA ILE A 359 18.75 7.82 32.11
C ILE A 359 17.95 9.09 32.45
N ASN A 360 17.34 9.17 33.64
CA ASN A 360 16.61 10.37 34.06
C ASN A 360 17.52 11.62 34.18
N LYS A 361 18.79 11.48 34.60
CA LYS A 361 19.77 12.57 34.58
C LYS A 361 20.13 13.00 33.15
N TYR A 362 20.24 12.04 32.23
CA TYR A 362 20.45 12.33 30.80
C TYR A 362 19.23 13.06 30.20
N LEU A 363 18.01 12.65 30.54
CA LEU A 363 16.78 13.31 30.12
C LEU A 363 16.72 14.77 30.60
N GLU A 364 17.04 15.02 31.87
CA GLU A 364 17.15 16.37 32.45
C GLU A 364 18.26 17.20 31.77
N LYS A 365 19.45 16.61 31.54
CA LYS A 365 20.59 17.24 30.82
C LYS A 365 20.20 17.69 29.40
N GLU A 366 19.49 16.84 28.67
CA GLU A 366 19.19 17.02 27.24
C GLU A 366 17.92 17.83 26.97
N GLY A 367 17.16 18.18 28.01
CA GLY A 367 15.97 19.04 27.96
C GLY A 367 14.64 18.30 27.76
N TYR A 368 14.60 16.98 27.96
CA TYR A 368 13.39 16.16 27.81
C TYR A 368 12.57 16.15 29.12
N THR A 369 11.89 17.26 29.42
CA THR A 369 11.34 17.52 30.77
C THR A 369 10.10 16.72 31.13
N GLU A 370 9.37 16.19 30.13
CA GLU A 370 8.13 15.45 30.32
C GLU A 370 8.34 13.93 30.27
N THR A 371 9.58 13.48 30.01
CA THR A 371 9.98 12.09 29.83
C THR A 371 10.67 11.53 31.08
N SER A 372 10.34 10.29 31.47
CA SER A 372 11.12 9.58 32.50
C SER A 372 10.99 8.05 32.44
N VAL A 373 12.06 7.38 32.88
CA VAL A 373 12.12 5.93 33.14
C VAL A 373 11.92 5.68 34.64
N GLN A 374 10.90 4.91 34.98
CA GLN A 374 10.47 4.68 36.37
C GLN A 374 10.23 3.19 36.70
N HIS A 375 10.02 2.33 35.71
CA HIS A 375 9.86 0.88 35.91
C HIS A 375 10.26 0.05 34.69
N THR A 376 10.57 -1.22 34.95
CA THR A 376 10.79 -2.25 33.90
C THR A 376 9.57 -2.36 32.99
N LEU A 377 9.80 -2.66 31.71
CA LEU A 377 8.76 -2.99 30.74
C LEU A 377 8.42 -4.49 30.78
N HIS A 378 7.17 -4.83 30.50
CA HIS A 378 6.61 -6.18 30.59
C HIS A 378 5.60 -6.43 29.46
N PRO A 379 5.38 -7.69 29.00
CA PRO A 379 6.01 -8.94 29.47
C PRO A 379 7.52 -8.99 29.16
N ALA A 380 8.28 -9.59 30.06
CA ALA A 380 9.74 -9.65 30.06
C ALA A 380 10.25 -10.82 30.95
N ALA A 381 11.54 -11.12 30.90
CA ALA A 381 12.19 -12.14 31.75
C ALA A 381 12.81 -11.53 33.03
N SER A 382 13.20 -10.26 32.96
CA SER A 382 13.62 -9.44 34.09
C SER A 382 12.53 -9.33 35.15
N ALA A 383 12.92 -9.20 36.42
CA ALA A 383 12.00 -8.98 37.53
C ALA A 383 11.24 -7.65 37.37
N GLN A 384 10.08 -7.54 38.03
CA GLN A 384 9.37 -6.26 38.15
C GLN A 384 10.13 -5.32 39.10
N GLU A 385 10.73 -4.27 38.55
CA GLU A 385 11.49 -3.27 39.30
C GLU A 385 10.96 -1.86 39.01
N SER A 386 10.96 -0.99 40.04
CA SER A 386 10.50 0.41 39.90
C SER A 386 11.17 1.35 40.92
N LEU A 387 11.28 2.62 40.52
CA LEU A 387 11.61 3.79 41.35
C LEU A 387 10.36 4.39 42.06
N GLY A 388 9.15 4.08 41.59
CA GLY A 388 7.87 4.50 42.20
C GLY A 388 6.93 5.29 41.27
N GLY A 389 7.39 5.76 40.12
CA GLY A 389 6.56 6.44 39.10
C GLY A 389 6.05 5.52 37.96
N ARG A 390 5.36 6.13 36.98
CA ARG A 390 5.06 5.53 35.66
C ARG A 390 6.16 5.92 34.66
N ASN A 391 6.42 5.10 33.63
CA ASN A 391 7.19 5.56 32.47
C ASN A 391 6.36 6.58 31.69
N MET A 392 6.90 7.78 31.45
CA MET A 392 6.18 8.91 30.81
C MET A 392 6.99 9.52 29.66
N THR A 393 6.32 10.27 28.76
CA THR A 393 6.91 11.13 27.70
C THR A 393 5.87 12.13 27.19
N SER A 394 6.27 13.11 26.39
CA SER A 394 5.38 13.98 25.62
C SER A 394 5.65 13.89 24.10
N VAL A 395 4.73 14.41 23.28
CA VAL A 395 4.94 14.48 21.82
C VAL A 395 6.03 15.49 21.46
N LYS A 396 6.21 16.55 22.26
CA LYS A 396 7.32 17.50 22.08
C LYS A 396 8.68 16.87 22.36
N ASP A 397 8.84 16.11 23.46
CA ASP A 397 10.09 15.44 23.80
C ASP A 397 10.47 14.42 22.71
N CYS A 398 9.52 13.60 22.27
CA CYS A 398 9.71 12.65 21.18
C CYS A 398 10.10 13.35 19.87
N GLY A 399 9.43 14.47 19.54
CA GLY A 399 9.71 15.26 18.36
C GLY A 399 11.12 15.87 18.39
N THR A 400 11.54 16.40 19.53
CA THR A 400 12.89 16.95 19.74
C THR A 400 13.98 15.87 19.69
N LEU A 401 13.71 14.65 20.15
CA LEU A 401 14.63 13.51 19.98
C LEU A 401 14.79 13.13 18.50
N LEU A 402 13.67 12.96 17.78
CA LEU A 402 13.70 12.63 16.34
C LEU A 402 14.38 13.73 15.51
N GLU A 403 14.22 15.00 15.90
CA GLU A 403 14.92 16.13 15.27
C GLU A 403 16.43 16.06 15.46
N LYS A 404 16.92 15.84 16.69
CA LYS A 404 18.36 15.67 16.95
C LYS A 404 18.93 14.48 16.15
N ILE A 405 18.20 13.36 16.07
CA ILE A 405 18.61 12.18 15.28
C ILE A 405 18.67 12.53 13.79
N TYR A 406 17.62 13.16 13.23
CA TYR A 406 17.57 13.55 11.81
C TYR A 406 18.71 14.50 11.42
N LYS A 407 19.05 15.46 12.28
CA LYS A 407 20.10 16.47 12.02
C LYS A 407 21.53 15.95 12.21
N GLY A 408 21.72 14.75 12.76
CA GLY A 408 23.04 14.23 13.13
C GLY A 408 23.60 14.81 14.44
N GLU A 409 22.71 15.33 15.29
CA GLU A 409 23.02 16.08 16.52
C GLU A 409 22.77 15.24 17.80
N CYS A 410 22.19 14.04 17.68
CA CYS A 410 21.98 13.14 18.82
C CYS A 410 23.26 12.34 19.10
N VAL A 411 23.97 12.70 20.18
CA VAL A 411 25.28 12.15 20.61
C VAL A 411 26.42 12.44 19.62
N SER A 412 26.35 11.88 18.42
CA SER A 412 27.23 12.20 17.29
C SER A 412 26.49 11.96 15.97
N LYS A 413 27.09 12.38 14.85
CA LYS A 413 26.54 12.13 13.52
C LYS A 413 26.44 10.62 13.24
N GLU A 414 27.48 9.87 13.57
CA GLU A 414 27.57 8.42 13.38
C GLU A 414 26.55 7.68 14.27
N ALA A 415 26.43 8.09 15.53
CA ALA A 415 25.42 7.55 16.44
C ALA A 415 24.00 7.84 15.94
N SER A 416 23.75 9.05 15.43
CA SER A 416 22.47 9.43 14.82
C SER A 416 22.16 8.64 13.55
N GLU A 417 23.14 8.36 12.70
CA GLU A 417 22.98 7.53 11.50
C GLU A 417 22.61 6.08 11.85
N GLU A 418 23.21 5.50 12.88
CA GLU A 418 22.84 4.16 13.38
C GLU A 418 21.46 4.14 14.07
N MET A 419 21.13 5.14 14.89
CA MET A 419 19.80 5.31 15.49
C MET A 419 18.71 5.44 14.43
N LEU A 420 18.98 6.21 13.37
CA LEU A 420 18.07 6.37 12.25
C LEU A 420 17.90 5.07 11.45
N ASN A 421 18.98 4.30 11.26
CA ASN A 421 18.93 2.98 10.63
C ASN A 421 18.04 2.01 11.42
N LEU A 422 18.16 1.94 12.75
CA LEU A 422 17.28 1.12 13.59
C LEU A 422 15.80 1.52 13.44
N LEU A 423 15.49 2.82 13.50
CA LEU A 423 14.13 3.33 13.33
C LEU A 423 13.58 3.10 11.90
N SER A 424 14.44 3.12 10.87
CA SER A 424 14.08 2.91 9.46
C SER A 424 13.79 1.44 9.10
N ASN A 425 14.17 0.49 9.95
CA ASN A 425 13.91 -0.94 9.74
C ASN A 425 12.70 -1.47 10.55
N GLN A 426 12.02 -0.60 11.33
CA GLN A 426 10.89 -0.94 12.21
C GLN A 426 9.89 -1.92 11.56
N GLU A 427 9.60 -3.03 12.23
CA GLU A 427 8.62 -4.01 11.74
C GLU A 427 7.16 -3.61 12.10
N ASN A 428 6.96 -2.82 13.17
CA ASN A 428 5.65 -2.27 13.53
C ASN A 428 5.30 -1.01 12.71
N THR A 429 4.89 -1.21 11.45
CA THR A 429 4.55 -0.14 10.50
C THR A 429 3.06 0.21 10.43
N TRP A 430 2.20 -0.52 11.14
CA TRP A 430 0.74 -0.47 11.01
C TRP A 430 0.05 0.81 11.55
N LYS A 431 0.81 1.80 12.07
CA LYS A 431 0.32 3.07 12.64
C LYS A 431 0.54 4.26 11.68
N ILE A 432 1.54 5.12 11.92
CA ILE A 432 1.83 6.26 11.04
C ILE A 432 2.19 5.79 9.62
N PRO A 433 3.08 4.81 9.40
CA PRO A 433 3.49 4.43 8.05
C PRO A 433 2.32 3.89 7.21
N GLN A 434 1.39 3.15 7.81
CA GLN A 434 0.19 2.62 7.15
C GLN A 434 -0.82 3.69 6.72
N GLY A 435 -0.71 4.92 7.23
CA GLY A 435 -1.49 6.08 6.77
C GLY A 435 -0.83 6.87 5.64
N LEU A 436 0.40 6.53 5.22
CA LEU A 436 1.11 7.18 4.12
C LEU A 436 0.78 6.50 2.77
N PRO A 437 0.95 7.20 1.64
CA PRO A 437 0.92 6.57 0.31
C PRO A 437 1.99 5.50 0.12
N ASP A 438 1.73 4.54 -0.77
CA ASP A 438 2.65 3.44 -1.07
C ASP A 438 4.04 3.94 -1.51
N GLY A 439 5.08 3.31 -0.95
CA GLY A 439 6.48 3.62 -1.26
C GLY A 439 7.07 4.82 -0.50
N ILE A 440 6.26 5.63 0.17
CA ILE A 440 6.75 6.70 1.06
C ILE A 440 7.46 6.08 2.26
N LYS A 441 8.71 6.51 2.49
CA LYS A 441 9.54 5.98 3.56
C LYS A 441 9.29 6.72 4.86
N SER A 442 9.43 6.00 5.96
CA SER A 442 9.47 6.58 7.30
C SER A 442 10.42 5.79 8.20
N ALA A 443 10.79 6.41 9.32
CA ALA A 443 11.58 5.79 10.38
C ALA A 443 10.84 6.02 11.69
N ASN A 444 10.25 4.97 12.27
CA ASN A 444 9.25 5.11 13.34
C ASN A 444 9.49 4.23 14.58
N LYS A 445 8.82 4.58 15.67
CA LYS A 445 8.74 3.79 16.90
C LYS A 445 7.32 3.85 17.46
N THR A 446 6.66 2.70 17.50
CA THR A 446 5.34 2.56 18.13
C THR A 446 5.42 2.51 19.66
N GLY A 447 4.33 2.94 20.32
CA GLY A 447 4.03 2.72 21.73
C GLY A 447 2.60 2.21 21.92
N GLU A 448 2.39 1.15 22.71
CA GLU A 448 1.08 0.51 22.84
C GLU A 448 0.81 -0.13 24.21
N THR A 449 -0.46 -0.05 24.62
CA THR A 449 -1.14 -0.90 25.62
C THR A 449 -2.57 -1.18 25.13
N ASP A 450 -3.35 -1.98 25.87
CA ASP A 450 -4.78 -2.20 25.66
C ASP A 450 -5.63 -0.89 25.60
N GLN A 451 -5.12 0.24 26.12
CA GLN A 451 -5.85 1.52 26.26
C GLN A 451 -5.08 2.74 25.71
N ASP A 452 -3.78 2.61 25.46
CA ASP A 452 -2.88 3.68 25.06
C ASP A 452 -2.26 3.32 23.71
N GLN A 453 -2.36 4.20 22.71
CA GLN A 453 -1.86 3.94 21.36
C GLN A 453 -1.10 5.16 20.84
N HIS A 454 0.15 4.93 20.48
CA HIS A 454 1.11 5.96 20.08
C HIS A 454 1.99 5.50 18.91
N ASP A 455 2.48 6.45 18.13
CA ASP A 455 3.58 6.26 17.19
C ASP A 455 4.31 7.59 16.97
N ILE A 456 5.61 7.51 16.72
CA ILE A 456 6.46 8.67 16.41
C ILE A 456 7.32 8.34 15.20
N ALA A 457 7.38 9.23 14.21
CA ALA A 457 8.04 8.96 12.94
C ALA A 457 8.73 10.20 12.36
N ILE A 458 9.87 9.99 11.70
CA ILE A 458 10.36 10.84 10.62
C ILE A 458 9.76 10.31 9.32
N VAL A 459 9.14 11.15 8.50
CA VAL A 459 8.51 10.79 7.22
C VAL A 459 9.21 11.50 6.07
N TYR A 460 9.66 10.72 5.08
CA TYR A 460 10.37 11.19 3.89
C TYR A 460 9.39 11.39 2.73
N GLY A 461 8.57 12.42 2.82
CA GLY A 461 7.67 12.83 1.74
C GLY A 461 8.40 13.44 0.54
N GLU A 462 7.75 13.42 -0.63
CA GLU A 462 8.35 13.81 -1.92
C GLU A 462 8.71 15.30 -2.02
N LYS A 463 8.03 16.16 -1.25
CA LYS A 463 8.15 17.63 -1.23
C LYS A 463 8.72 18.12 0.11
N THR A 464 8.19 17.58 1.21
CA THR A 464 8.60 17.90 2.58
C THR A 464 8.88 16.63 3.37
N THR A 465 10.08 16.55 3.92
CA THR A 465 10.42 15.61 5.01
C THR A 465 9.99 16.24 6.33
N TYR A 466 9.28 15.48 7.18
CA TYR A 466 8.68 16.01 8.41
C TYR A 466 8.78 15.01 9.57
N ILE A 467 8.56 15.50 10.79
CA ILE A 467 8.34 14.68 11.99
C ILE A 467 6.86 14.68 12.31
N LEU A 468 6.32 13.52 12.66
CA LEU A 468 4.98 13.36 13.21
C LEU A 468 5.06 12.50 14.49
N CYS A 469 4.57 13.03 15.60
CA CYS A 469 4.37 12.28 16.84
C CYS A 469 2.90 12.32 17.23
N VAL A 470 2.28 11.16 17.42
CA VAL A 470 0.88 11.04 17.84
C VAL A 470 0.81 10.15 19.08
N MET A 471 0.16 10.64 20.13
CA MET A 471 -0.08 9.89 21.36
C MET A 471 -1.55 9.97 21.75
N SER A 472 -2.19 8.83 21.97
CA SER A 472 -3.54 8.72 22.51
C SER A 472 -3.60 7.83 23.77
N GLU A 473 -4.42 8.22 24.75
CA GLU A 473 -4.83 7.40 25.90
C GLU A 473 -6.38 7.33 25.95
N ASN A 474 -6.95 6.29 26.57
CA ASN A 474 -8.38 6.11 26.82
C ASN A 474 -9.26 5.98 25.54
N CYS A 475 -8.68 5.47 24.46
CA CYS A 475 -9.35 5.20 23.19
C CYS A 475 -9.35 3.68 22.90
N PRO A 476 -10.44 3.07 22.37
CA PRO A 476 -10.41 1.65 21.98
C PRO A 476 -9.34 1.41 20.91
N GLU A 477 -8.50 0.38 21.10
CA GLU A 477 -7.31 0.11 20.28
C GLU A 477 -7.55 0.33 18.78
N SER A 478 -8.47 -0.42 18.16
CA SER A 478 -8.73 -0.35 16.71
C SER A 478 -9.17 1.03 16.22
N THR A 479 -9.96 1.76 17.03
CA THR A 479 -10.34 3.15 16.74
C THR A 479 -9.12 4.08 16.82
N ALA A 480 -8.25 3.88 17.81
CA ALA A 480 -7.02 4.65 17.95
C ALA A 480 -6.03 4.38 16.80
N VAL A 481 -5.90 3.12 16.36
CA VAL A 481 -5.06 2.76 15.19
C VAL A 481 -5.49 3.53 13.95
N THR A 482 -6.78 3.45 13.59
CA THR A 482 -7.33 4.13 12.41
C THR A 482 -7.25 5.65 12.55
N ASN A 483 -7.42 6.20 13.75
CA ASN A 483 -7.24 7.64 13.97
C ASN A 483 -5.79 8.10 13.80
N ILE A 484 -4.78 7.30 14.20
CA ILE A 484 -3.36 7.60 13.93
C ILE A 484 -3.08 7.54 12.42
N GLN A 485 -3.62 6.54 11.71
CA GLN A 485 -3.52 6.42 10.25
C GLN A 485 -4.13 7.66 9.54
N ASN A 486 -5.32 8.09 9.96
CA ASN A 486 -6.01 9.26 9.41
C ASN A 486 -5.24 10.56 9.67
N ILE A 487 -4.65 10.73 10.87
CA ILE A 487 -3.76 11.86 11.17
C ILE A 487 -2.54 11.84 10.25
N SER A 488 -1.90 10.68 10.06
CA SER A 488 -0.75 10.52 9.16
C SER A 488 -1.09 10.89 7.71
N LYS A 489 -2.23 10.39 7.18
CA LYS A 489 -2.72 10.71 5.84
C LYS A 489 -2.94 12.21 5.64
N ILE A 490 -3.61 12.87 6.59
CA ILE A 490 -3.89 14.31 6.51
C ILE A 490 -2.61 15.15 6.64
N VAL A 491 -1.68 14.78 7.52
CA VAL A 491 -0.38 15.46 7.63
C VAL A 491 0.45 15.27 6.35
N TYR A 492 0.44 14.09 5.74
CA TYR A 492 1.09 13.87 4.44
C TYR A 492 0.47 14.77 3.37
N ASN A 493 -0.85 14.72 3.21
CA ASN A 493 -1.59 15.48 2.21
C ASN A 493 -1.33 16.99 2.30
N TYR A 494 -1.30 17.54 3.51
CA TYR A 494 -1.06 18.97 3.74
C TYR A 494 0.39 19.43 3.49
N LEU A 495 1.36 18.51 3.44
CA LEU A 495 2.79 18.84 3.31
C LEU A 495 3.40 18.36 1.99
N ASN A 496 2.77 17.42 1.28
CA ASN A 496 3.34 16.74 0.12
C ASN A 496 2.50 16.74 -1.16
N LEU A 497 1.29 17.31 -1.14
CA LEU A 497 0.51 17.66 -2.33
C LEU A 497 0.65 19.15 -2.68
#